data_AF-A0A939WVF1-F1
#
_entry.id   AF-A0A939WVF1-F1
#
_cell.length_a   1.000
_cell.length_b   1.000
_cell.length_c   1.000
_cell.angle_alpha   90.00
_cell.angle_beta   90.00
_cell.angle_gamma   90.00
#
_symmetry.space_group_name_H-M   'P 1'
#
loop_
_entity.id
_entity.type
_entity.pdbx_description
1 polymer ?
#
loop_
_entity_poly.entity_id
_entity_poly.type
_entity_poly.pdbx_seq_one_letter_code
_entity_poly.pdbx_strand_id
1 'polypeptide(L)'
;MSSSEESSSSEAKSSSSEESSSSEEQDSSSSLESTGICKTKTEDNCVYGSLYDERDGKTYKTVKIGEQEWMAQSLNFEITDVANSTIRSYCPMNSDSCSKYGRYYTWSAAIDSVYLYEKKSIKCGYRIKCELANRTVKGVCPNGWHIPNQSEWDSLITFVGREKAGNLLKSFDGWATWSGDDAYGFSALAAGYVGDRKYHDKGNTLSFWIALDNDQYSAKVAVFNYSQTKKDEVLIQSQTKDSGFALTVRCIKD
;
A
#
# COMPACT_ATOMS: atom_id res chain seq x y z
N MET A 1 -43.46 39.52 -28.14
CA MET A 1 -44.78 40.10 -27.79
C MET A 1 -45.61 38.95 -27.24
N SER A 2 -45.88 38.92 -25.93
CA SER A 2 -47.08 39.52 -25.27
C SER A 2 -48.29 38.59 -25.44
N SER A 3 -49.08 38.21 -24.43
CA SER A 3 -49.14 38.49 -22.97
C SER A 3 -50.11 37.41 -22.37
N SER A 4 -49.99 36.85 -21.15
CA SER A 4 -50.32 37.41 -19.81
C SER A 4 -51.73 38.05 -19.72
N GLU A 5 -52.67 37.76 -18.79
CA GLU A 5 -52.72 36.88 -17.57
C GLU A 5 -54.05 36.01 -17.63
N GLU A 6 -54.87 35.60 -16.65
CA GLU A 6 -55.03 35.74 -15.17
C GLU A 6 -56.04 34.65 -14.65
N SER A 7 -56.30 34.54 -13.33
CA SER A 7 -57.43 33.87 -12.60
C SER A 7 -57.32 32.34 -12.33
N SER A 8 -57.89 31.75 -11.25
CA SER A 8 -58.86 32.26 -10.25
C SER A 8 -58.80 31.58 -8.85
N SER A 9 -59.10 32.35 -7.79
CA SER A 9 -59.81 32.02 -6.51
C SER A 9 -59.58 30.72 -5.67
N SER A 10 -58.81 30.86 -4.57
CA SER A 10 -59.20 30.74 -3.12
C SER A 10 -60.18 29.69 -2.51
N GLU A 11 -59.97 29.42 -1.19
CA GLU A 11 -60.83 28.76 -0.16
C GLU A 11 -60.74 27.21 -0.05
N ALA A 12 -60.83 26.53 1.13
CA ALA A 12 -60.93 26.90 2.55
C ALA A 12 -60.41 25.76 3.52
N LYS A 13 -60.63 25.87 4.85
CA LYS A 13 -59.98 25.09 5.94
C LYS A 13 -60.63 23.75 6.37
N SER A 14 -59.80 22.80 6.82
CA SER A 14 -60.01 21.88 7.97
C SER A 14 -58.60 21.41 8.45
N SER A 15 -58.25 21.06 9.71
CA SER A 15 -58.88 20.28 10.80
C SER A 15 -59.13 18.82 10.42
N SER A 16 -58.51 17.78 11.01
CA SER A 16 -57.50 17.66 12.08
C SER A 16 -56.48 16.56 11.67
N SER A 17 -55.72 15.80 12.47
CA SER A 17 -55.60 15.56 13.94
C SER A 17 -54.16 15.14 14.30
N GLU A 18 -53.88 14.81 15.57
CA GLU A 18 -52.66 14.11 16.00
C GLU A 18 -52.83 12.58 15.87
N GLU A 19 -51.79 11.87 15.43
CA GLU A 19 -51.43 10.55 15.99
C GLU A 19 -49.91 10.42 16.05
N SER A 20 -49.41 9.73 17.06
CA SER A 20 -47.98 9.42 17.23
C SER A 20 -47.71 7.98 16.80
N SER A 21 -46.74 7.79 15.92
CA SER A 21 -46.29 6.46 15.51
C SER A 21 -44.80 6.32 15.77
N SER A 22 -44.47 5.64 16.88
CA SER A 22 -43.13 5.18 17.18
C SER A 22 -42.76 4.03 16.25
N SER A 23 -41.77 4.26 15.37
CA SER A 23 -41.04 3.19 14.69
C SER A 23 -39.70 3.04 15.38
N GLU A 24 -39.62 2.04 16.25
CA GLU A 24 -38.38 1.69 16.96
C GLU A 24 -37.34 1.07 16.02
N GLU A 25 -36.12 1.04 16.53
CA GLU A 25 -34.88 0.59 15.92
C GLU A 25 -34.96 -0.62 14.97
N GLN A 26 -34.46 -0.42 13.75
CA GLN A 26 -33.48 -1.36 13.18
C GLN A 26 -32.26 -0.57 12.70
N ASP A 27 -31.46 -0.09 13.65
CA ASP A 27 -30.07 0.26 13.35
C ASP A 27 -29.36 -1.01 12.86
N SER A 28 -29.22 -1.11 11.55
CA SER A 28 -28.66 -2.26 10.86
C SER A 28 -27.13 -2.19 10.93
N SER A 29 -26.62 -2.26 12.16
CA SER A 29 -25.21 -2.39 12.52
C SER A 29 -24.66 -3.72 12.01
N SER A 30 -24.48 -3.77 10.68
CA SER A 30 -23.70 -4.74 9.94
C SER A 30 -22.22 -4.47 10.19
N SER A 31 -21.85 -4.57 11.47
CA SER A 31 -20.48 -4.66 11.95
C SER A 31 -19.87 -5.93 11.37
N LEU A 32 -19.32 -5.79 10.18
CA LEU A 32 -18.33 -6.71 9.62
C LEU A 32 -17.14 -6.72 10.60
N GLU A 33 -17.22 -7.58 11.61
CA GLU A 33 -16.07 -7.95 12.43
C GLU A 33 -15.01 -8.50 11.46
N SER A 34 -13.96 -7.73 11.26
CA SER A 34 -12.93 -8.08 10.29
C SER A 34 -12.15 -9.28 10.83
N THR A 35 -12.51 -10.45 10.33
CA THR A 35 -12.11 -11.75 10.86
C THR A 35 -10.60 -11.92 10.86
N GLY A 36 -10.00 -12.06 12.04
CA GLY A 36 -8.56 -12.27 12.18
C GLY A 36 -7.74 -11.03 12.52
N ILE A 37 -8.35 -9.94 13.02
CA ILE A 37 -7.60 -8.95 13.82
C ILE A 37 -6.84 -9.69 14.91
N CYS A 38 -5.54 -9.43 15.00
CA CYS A 38 -4.64 -10.07 15.96
C CYS A 38 -3.88 -9.06 16.84
N LYS A 39 -4.01 -7.76 16.59
CA LYS A 39 -3.29 -6.70 17.32
C LYS A 39 -4.18 -5.51 17.67
N THR A 40 -3.88 -4.89 18.80
CA THR A 40 -4.49 -3.66 19.31
C THR A 40 -3.39 -2.75 19.87
N LYS A 41 -3.77 -1.66 20.56
CA LYS A 41 -2.83 -0.75 21.25
C LYS A 41 -2.27 -1.33 22.55
N THR A 42 -2.84 -2.42 23.08
CA THR A 42 -2.49 -3.03 24.37
C THR A 42 -2.09 -4.51 24.26
N GLU A 43 -2.47 -5.19 23.19
CA GLU A 43 -2.22 -6.62 22.97
C GLU A 43 -1.73 -6.88 21.54
N ASP A 44 -0.81 -7.83 21.36
CA ASP A 44 -0.27 -8.21 20.06
C ASP A 44 -0.15 -9.74 19.98
N ASN A 45 -1.22 -10.37 19.49
CA ASN A 45 -1.39 -11.82 19.36
C ASN A 45 -1.13 -12.30 17.91
N CYS A 46 -0.52 -11.46 17.06
CA CYS A 46 -0.26 -11.81 15.66
C CYS A 46 0.82 -12.88 15.52
N VAL A 47 0.63 -13.80 14.57
CA VAL A 47 1.59 -14.87 14.27
C VAL A 47 2.76 -14.29 13.49
N TYR A 48 3.84 -14.00 14.22
CA TYR A 48 5.07 -13.43 13.68
C TYR A 48 6.16 -14.49 13.41
N GLY A 49 6.99 -14.20 12.42
CA GLY A 49 8.19 -14.96 12.09
C GLY A 49 9.41 -14.05 11.85
N SER A 50 10.45 -14.63 11.26
CA SER A 50 11.70 -13.92 10.94
C SER A 50 12.30 -14.37 9.62
N LEU A 51 12.70 -13.40 8.80
CA LEU A 51 13.40 -13.57 7.53
C LEU A 51 14.86 -13.13 7.70
N TYR A 52 15.81 -14.06 7.57
CA TYR A 52 17.24 -13.75 7.51
C TYR A 52 17.67 -13.54 6.05
N ASP A 53 18.27 -12.38 5.75
CA ASP A 53 18.81 -12.06 4.42
C ASP A 53 20.31 -12.31 4.39
N GLU A 54 20.72 -13.46 3.84
CA GLU A 54 22.12 -13.87 3.72
C GLU A 54 23.00 -12.87 2.92
N ARG A 55 22.38 -11.96 2.15
CA ARG A 55 23.10 -11.01 1.27
C ARG A 55 23.66 -9.80 2.01
N ASP A 56 23.10 -9.45 3.17
CA ASP A 56 23.60 -8.36 4.02
C ASP A 56 23.56 -8.63 5.52
N GLY A 57 23.16 -9.85 5.92
CA GLY A 57 23.15 -10.33 7.31
C GLY A 57 22.02 -9.78 8.17
N LYS A 58 21.02 -9.09 7.60
CA LYS A 58 19.91 -8.52 8.37
C LYS A 58 18.81 -9.55 8.60
N THR A 59 18.20 -9.48 9.79
CA THR A 59 16.95 -10.20 10.09
C THR A 59 15.78 -9.21 10.07
N TYR A 60 14.74 -9.54 9.32
CA TYR A 60 13.48 -8.80 9.22
C TYR A 60 12.35 -9.56 9.91
N LYS A 61 11.48 -8.86 10.62
CA LYS A 61 10.24 -9.43 11.19
C LYS A 61 9.25 -9.73 10.07
N THR A 62 8.60 -10.89 10.12
CA THR A 62 7.52 -11.31 9.21
C THR A 62 6.23 -11.54 9.98
N VAL A 63 5.08 -11.55 9.31
CA VAL A 63 3.75 -11.75 9.89
C VAL A 63 2.86 -12.57 8.95
N LYS A 64 2.10 -13.53 9.49
CA LYS A 64 1.06 -14.25 8.73
C LYS A 64 -0.26 -13.48 8.79
N ILE A 65 -0.83 -13.16 7.63
CA ILE A 65 -2.11 -12.48 7.46
C ILE A 65 -2.93 -13.28 6.44
N GLY A 66 -4.08 -13.82 6.87
CA GLY A 66 -4.77 -14.87 6.10
C GLY A 66 -3.82 -16.05 5.88
N GLU A 67 -3.70 -16.53 4.63
CA GLU A 67 -2.73 -17.57 4.26
C GLU A 67 -1.36 -17.03 3.81
N GLN A 68 -1.16 -15.72 3.78
CA GLN A 68 0.08 -15.10 3.27
C GLN A 68 1.06 -14.77 4.40
N GLU A 69 2.35 -15.03 4.21
CA GLU A 69 3.41 -14.51 5.11
C GLU A 69 4.10 -13.29 4.47
N TRP A 70 3.91 -12.12 5.09
CA TRP A 70 4.42 -10.84 4.63
C TRP A 70 5.59 -10.37 5.48
N MET A 71 6.52 -9.59 4.92
CA MET A 71 7.45 -8.80 5.74
C MET A 71 6.68 -7.70 6.51
N ALA A 72 6.82 -7.65 7.83
CA ALA A 72 6.31 -6.57 8.68
C ALA A 72 7.23 -5.33 8.67
N GLN A 73 8.44 -5.46 8.10
CA GLN A 73 9.39 -4.37 7.88
C GLN A 73 9.66 -4.19 6.38
N SER A 74 9.85 -2.96 5.93
CA SER A 74 10.24 -2.69 4.54
C SER A 74 11.71 -3.08 4.30
N LEU A 75 12.03 -3.62 3.12
CA LEU A 75 13.35 -4.15 2.80
C LEU A 75 14.44 -3.06 2.85
N ASN A 76 15.57 -3.35 3.49
CA ASN A 76 16.71 -2.43 3.68
C ASN A 76 18.02 -2.99 3.07
N PHE A 77 17.92 -3.76 2.00
CA PHE A 77 19.06 -4.29 1.25
C PHE A 77 19.76 -3.19 0.45
N GLU A 78 21.10 -3.14 0.50
CA GLU A 78 21.89 -2.14 -0.23
C GLU A 78 22.42 -2.69 -1.55
N ILE A 79 22.00 -2.05 -2.65
CA ILE A 79 22.57 -2.33 -3.97
C ILE A 79 23.83 -1.48 -4.14
N THR A 80 25.00 -2.12 -4.02
CA THR A 80 26.33 -1.50 -4.15
C THR A 80 26.84 -1.42 -5.58
N ASP A 81 26.52 -2.42 -6.43
CA ASP A 81 26.89 -2.42 -7.85
C ASP A 81 25.96 -1.51 -8.67
N VAL A 82 26.26 -0.20 -8.61
CA VAL A 82 25.54 0.87 -9.32
C VAL A 82 26.19 1.24 -10.66
N ALA A 83 27.04 0.36 -11.21
CA ALA A 83 27.83 0.62 -12.41
C ALA A 83 26.96 0.85 -13.66
N ASN A 84 26.69 2.12 -13.96
CA ASN A 84 26.05 2.61 -15.18
C ASN A 84 24.64 2.05 -15.50
N SER A 85 23.89 1.64 -14.48
CA SER A 85 22.56 0.99 -14.63
C SER A 85 21.38 1.93 -14.29
N THR A 86 20.14 1.49 -14.56
CA THR A 86 18.91 2.07 -13.99
C THR A 86 18.57 1.50 -12.60
N ILE A 87 19.29 0.46 -12.18
CA ILE A 87 19.13 -0.28 -10.93
C ILE A 87 19.80 0.53 -9.81
N ARG A 88 19.00 1.16 -8.93
CA ARG A 88 19.49 1.87 -7.73
C ARG A 88 18.64 1.57 -6.51
N SER A 89 19.31 1.43 -5.36
CA SER A 89 18.71 1.66 -4.04
C SER A 89 19.12 3.06 -3.57
N TYR A 90 18.21 3.78 -2.91
CA TYR A 90 18.46 5.07 -2.28
C TYR A 90 18.25 4.96 -0.77
N CYS A 91 19.11 5.63 -0.01
CA CYS A 91 18.88 5.93 1.39
C CYS A 91 18.90 7.46 1.62
N PRO A 92 17.75 8.13 1.51
CA PRO A 92 17.64 9.57 1.78
C PRO A 92 17.54 9.86 3.28
N MET A 93 18.07 11.03 3.66
CA MET A 93 18.32 11.48 5.04
C MET A 93 19.44 10.70 5.75
N ASN A 94 19.63 10.97 7.04
CA ASN A 94 20.60 10.33 7.93
C ASN A 94 20.41 8.80 8.03
N SER A 95 21.46 8.10 8.46
CA SER A 95 21.57 6.63 8.60
C SER A 95 20.29 5.95 9.08
N ASP A 96 19.69 6.51 10.12
CA ASP A 96 18.62 5.89 10.90
C ASP A 96 17.28 5.90 10.15
N SER A 97 17.17 6.75 9.11
CA SER A 97 16.02 6.82 8.20
C SER A 97 15.72 5.46 7.59
N CYS A 98 16.72 4.80 7.01
CA CYS A 98 16.52 3.53 6.31
C CYS A 98 16.44 2.34 7.27
N SER A 99 16.99 2.47 8.47
CA SER A 99 16.76 1.52 9.57
C SER A 99 15.31 1.51 10.06
N LYS A 100 14.59 2.64 9.99
CA LYS A 100 13.14 2.70 10.30
C LYS A 100 12.23 2.40 9.11
N TYR A 101 12.50 3.00 7.95
CA TYR A 101 11.57 2.99 6.80
C TYR A 101 11.92 1.99 5.68
N GLY A 102 13.07 1.33 5.76
CA GLY A 102 13.65 0.57 4.65
C GLY A 102 14.33 1.47 3.61
N ARG A 103 14.71 0.87 2.47
CA ARG A 103 15.29 1.57 1.32
C ARG A 103 14.28 1.76 0.20
N TYR A 104 14.58 2.72 -0.67
CA TYR A 104 13.77 3.07 -1.84
C TYR A 104 14.48 2.53 -3.09
N TYR A 105 13.81 1.67 -3.85
CA TYR A 105 14.36 1.00 -5.03
C TYR A 105 13.73 1.59 -6.29
N THR A 106 14.51 1.83 -7.34
CA THR A 106 13.94 2.11 -8.67
C THR A 106 13.15 0.88 -9.16
N TRP A 107 12.25 1.05 -10.13
CA TRP A 107 11.53 -0.10 -10.71
C TRP A 107 12.49 -1.20 -11.22
N SER A 108 13.54 -0.82 -11.95
CA SER A 108 14.55 -1.79 -12.40
C SER A 108 15.29 -2.44 -11.23
N ALA A 109 15.55 -1.72 -10.13
CA ALA A 109 16.13 -2.35 -8.94
C ALA A 109 15.17 -3.32 -8.26
N ALA A 110 13.89 -2.97 -8.15
CA ALA A 110 12.87 -3.85 -7.63
C ALA A 110 12.80 -5.14 -8.47
N ILE A 111 12.49 -5.05 -9.76
CA ILE A 111 12.20 -6.21 -10.61
C ILE A 111 13.44 -6.96 -11.11
N ASP A 112 14.53 -6.26 -11.46
CA ASP A 112 15.60 -6.78 -12.32
C ASP A 112 16.99 -6.81 -11.64
N SER A 113 17.08 -6.52 -10.34
CA SER A 113 18.36 -6.58 -9.60
C SER A 113 18.96 -7.99 -9.47
N VAL A 114 18.16 -9.04 -9.70
CA VAL A 114 18.64 -10.44 -9.88
C VAL A 114 19.76 -10.51 -10.92
N TYR A 115 19.73 -9.65 -11.94
CA TYR A 115 20.78 -9.55 -12.96
C TYR A 115 22.18 -9.26 -12.39
N LEU A 116 22.29 -8.51 -11.29
CA LEU A 116 23.59 -8.17 -10.71
C LEU A 116 24.33 -9.42 -10.24
N TYR A 117 23.62 -10.35 -9.60
CA TYR A 117 24.20 -11.51 -8.92
C TYR A 117 24.12 -12.79 -9.77
N GLU A 118 22.98 -13.05 -10.42
CA GLU A 118 22.73 -14.29 -11.18
C GLU A 118 22.95 -14.13 -12.70
N LYS A 119 23.23 -12.91 -13.18
CA LYS A 119 23.29 -12.51 -14.60
C LYS A 119 22.04 -12.83 -15.44
N LYS A 120 20.95 -13.28 -14.80
CA LYS A 120 19.60 -13.42 -15.38
C LYS A 120 18.89 -12.07 -15.31
N SER A 121 18.55 -11.48 -16.47
CA SER A 121 17.77 -10.25 -16.54
C SER A 121 16.41 -10.49 -17.19
N ILE A 122 15.36 -9.93 -16.58
CA ILE A 122 14.00 -9.83 -17.12
C ILE A 122 13.92 -8.70 -18.17
N LYS A 123 14.96 -7.83 -18.22
CA LYS A 123 15.11 -6.65 -19.08
C LYS A 123 13.96 -5.66 -18.86
N CYS A 124 13.77 -5.22 -17.62
CA CYS A 124 12.62 -4.39 -17.26
C CYS A 124 13.03 -3.01 -16.70
N GLY A 125 12.36 -1.95 -17.17
CA GLY A 125 12.73 -0.59 -16.78
C GLY A 125 11.90 0.52 -17.39
N TYR A 126 12.45 1.73 -17.29
CA TYR A 126 11.98 2.87 -18.04
C TYR A 126 12.31 2.69 -19.54
N ARG A 127 11.34 2.99 -20.41
CA ARG A 127 11.34 2.74 -21.86
C ARG A 127 11.38 1.27 -22.29
N ILE A 128 11.19 0.33 -21.35
CA ILE A 128 11.14 -1.11 -21.66
C ILE A 128 9.99 -1.74 -20.87
N LYS A 129 8.91 -2.14 -21.57
CA LYS A 129 7.83 -2.95 -20.99
C LYS A 129 8.31 -4.40 -20.89
N CYS A 130 8.13 -5.03 -19.73
CA CYS A 130 8.27 -6.47 -19.57
C CYS A 130 6.92 -7.14 -19.26
N GLU A 131 6.84 -8.46 -19.43
CA GLU A 131 5.65 -9.25 -19.14
C GLU A 131 5.80 -9.95 -17.78
N LEU A 132 5.14 -9.42 -16.75
CA LEU A 132 5.17 -9.93 -15.38
C LEU A 132 3.86 -10.60 -14.93
N ALA A 133 2.78 -10.44 -15.69
CA ALA A 133 1.50 -11.07 -15.36
C ALA A 133 1.68 -12.59 -15.22
N ASN A 134 1.19 -13.14 -14.11
CA ASN A 134 1.31 -14.56 -13.75
C ASN A 134 2.76 -15.04 -13.54
N ARG A 135 3.68 -14.17 -13.07
CA ARG A 135 5.05 -14.55 -12.69
C ARG A 135 5.38 -14.12 -11.26
N THR A 136 5.88 -15.06 -10.46
CA THR A 136 6.56 -14.77 -9.19
C THR A 136 7.88 -14.07 -9.47
N VAL A 137 8.06 -12.84 -8.97
CA VAL A 137 9.27 -12.03 -9.22
C VAL A 137 10.05 -11.85 -7.93
N LYS A 138 11.05 -12.70 -7.70
CA LYS A 138 12.06 -12.53 -6.63
C LYS A 138 12.59 -11.08 -6.59
N GLY A 139 13.11 -10.61 -7.73
CA GLY A 139 13.60 -9.24 -7.84
C GLY A 139 14.66 -8.91 -6.78
N VAL A 140 14.46 -7.82 -6.03
CA VAL A 140 15.32 -7.42 -4.91
C VAL A 140 15.09 -8.20 -3.62
N CYS A 141 14.06 -9.04 -3.54
CA CYS A 141 13.81 -9.87 -2.35
C CYS A 141 14.85 -11.00 -2.18
N PRO A 142 15.07 -11.50 -0.95
CA PRO A 142 15.96 -12.63 -0.69
C PRO A 142 15.40 -13.95 -1.25
N ASN A 143 16.17 -15.04 -1.12
CA ASN A 143 15.71 -16.36 -1.57
C ASN A 143 14.49 -16.84 -0.75
N GLY A 144 13.50 -17.46 -1.40
CA GLY A 144 12.25 -17.88 -0.76
C GLY A 144 11.22 -16.76 -0.59
N TRP A 145 11.47 -15.58 -1.19
CA TRP A 145 10.64 -14.38 -1.08
C TRP A 145 10.60 -13.62 -2.40
N HIS A 146 9.48 -12.97 -2.69
CA HIS A 146 9.25 -12.22 -3.91
C HIS A 146 8.56 -10.87 -3.68
N ILE A 147 8.61 -10.04 -4.72
CA ILE A 147 7.83 -8.81 -4.80
C ILE A 147 6.38 -9.22 -5.11
N PRO A 148 5.40 -8.84 -4.27
CA PRO A 148 4.03 -9.26 -4.47
C PRO A 148 3.47 -8.78 -5.81
N ASN A 149 2.76 -9.66 -6.51
CA ASN A 149 1.96 -9.32 -7.68
C ASN A 149 0.62 -8.69 -7.26
N GLN A 150 -0.21 -8.30 -8.23
CA GLN A 150 -1.46 -7.61 -7.90
C GLN A 150 -2.46 -8.53 -7.18
N SER A 151 -2.53 -9.80 -7.54
CA SER A 151 -3.44 -10.76 -6.91
C SER A 151 -3.12 -11.00 -5.44
N GLU A 152 -1.84 -10.99 -5.05
CA GLU A 152 -1.47 -11.07 -3.63
C GLU A 152 -1.88 -9.82 -2.83
N TRP A 153 -1.73 -8.63 -3.41
CA TRP A 153 -2.26 -7.39 -2.80
C TRP A 153 -3.79 -7.39 -2.75
N ASP A 154 -4.46 -7.80 -3.82
CA ASP A 154 -5.92 -7.92 -3.88
C ASP A 154 -6.42 -8.93 -2.83
N SER A 155 -5.73 -10.05 -2.62
CA SER A 155 -6.01 -11.00 -1.53
C SER A 155 -5.86 -10.37 -0.15
N LEU A 156 -4.73 -9.70 0.15
CA LEU A 156 -4.51 -9.02 1.43
C LEU A 156 -5.60 -7.97 1.71
N ILE A 157 -5.85 -7.08 0.75
CA ILE A 157 -6.81 -5.97 0.84
C ILE A 157 -8.25 -6.51 0.97
N THR A 158 -8.55 -7.67 0.35
CA THR A 158 -9.85 -8.34 0.52
C THR A 158 -9.98 -8.96 1.91
N PHE A 159 -8.95 -9.66 2.40
CA PHE A 159 -8.95 -10.35 3.69
C PHE A 159 -9.16 -9.39 4.87
N VAL A 160 -8.45 -8.25 4.89
CA VAL A 160 -8.58 -7.27 5.99
C VAL A 160 -9.82 -6.38 5.89
N GLY A 161 -10.56 -6.43 4.77
CA GLY A 161 -11.71 -5.56 4.47
C GLY A 161 -11.33 -4.32 3.66
N ARG A 162 -11.69 -4.31 2.37
CA ARG A 162 -11.20 -3.34 1.36
C ARG A 162 -11.30 -1.86 1.76
N GLU A 163 -12.44 -1.46 2.31
CA GLU A 163 -12.76 -0.07 2.66
C GLU A 163 -11.97 0.46 3.87
N LYS A 164 -11.42 -0.44 4.69
CA LYS A 164 -10.65 -0.11 5.91
C LYS A 164 -9.20 -0.59 5.86
N ALA A 165 -8.79 -1.28 4.78
CA ALA A 165 -7.48 -1.90 4.65
C ALA A 165 -6.31 -0.93 4.89
N GLY A 166 -6.43 0.33 4.45
CA GLY A 166 -5.44 1.37 4.70
C GLY A 166 -5.34 1.74 6.19
N ASN A 167 -6.46 1.87 6.90
CA ASN A 167 -6.46 2.12 8.35
C ASN A 167 -5.96 0.89 9.14
N LEU A 168 -6.38 -0.32 8.76
CA LEU A 168 -6.06 -1.56 9.49
C LEU A 168 -4.63 -2.06 9.27
N LEU A 169 -3.96 -1.69 8.18
CA LEU A 169 -2.57 -2.10 7.89
C LEU A 169 -1.53 -1.01 8.20
N LYS A 170 -1.92 0.27 8.30
CA LYS A 170 -1.02 1.37 8.70
C LYS A 170 -0.57 1.23 10.15
N SER A 171 0.68 1.61 10.42
CA SER A 171 1.24 1.66 11.77
C SER A 171 0.56 2.72 12.65
N PHE A 172 0.53 2.48 13.96
CA PHE A 172 0.08 3.44 14.97
C PHE A 172 0.89 4.74 14.98
N ASP A 173 2.19 4.66 14.68
CA ASP A 173 3.14 5.77 14.66
C ASP A 173 3.70 6.04 13.25
N GLY A 174 4.56 7.05 13.13
CA GLY A 174 5.33 7.33 11.92
C GLY A 174 4.56 8.03 10.79
N TRP A 175 3.23 8.15 10.91
CA TRP A 175 2.37 9.02 10.11
C TRP A 175 2.23 10.40 10.78
N ALA A 176 2.23 11.48 10.00
CA ALA A 176 2.02 12.85 10.48
C ALA A 176 0.54 13.14 10.76
N THR A 177 -0.35 12.57 9.93
CA THR A 177 -1.81 12.54 10.11
C THR A 177 -2.35 11.17 9.69
N TRP A 178 -3.49 10.77 10.27
CA TRP A 178 -4.20 9.53 9.91
C TRP A 178 -3.33 8.27 9.95
N SER A 179 -2.64 8.05 11.09
CA SER A 179 -2.07 6.74 11.43
C SER A 179 -3.13 5.64 11.44
N GLY A 180 -2.68 4.39 11.36
CA GLY A 180 -3.56 3.23 11.40
C GLY A 180 -3.64 2.57 12.77
N ASP A 181 -4.39 1.47 12.82
CA ASP A 181 -4.56 0.65 14.01
C ASP A 181 -3.74 -0.65 13.97
N ASP A 182 -2.88 -0.83 12.96
CA ASP A 182 -1.94 -1.97 12.77
C ASP A 182 -2.52 -3.36 13.11
N ALA A 183 -3.81 -3.56 12.87
CA ALA A 183 -4.62 -4.62 13.48
C ALA A 183 -4.21 -6.05 13.07
N TYR A 184 -3.39 -6.16 12.03
CA TYR A 184 -2.81 -7.39 11.49
C TYR A 184 -1.28 -7.44 11.59
N GLY A 185 -0.65 -6.53 12.34
CA GLY A 185 0.81 -6.52 12.58
C GLY A 185 1.67 -6.21 11.34
N PHE A 186 1.07 -5.64 10.29
CA PHE A 186 1.72 -5.35 9.01
C PHE A 186 2.70 -4.16 9.11
N SER A 187 2.43 -3.18 9.96
CA SER A 187 3.25 -2.00 10.22
C SER A 187 3.64 -1.23 8.94
N ALA A 188 2.64 -0.75 8.19
CA ALA A 188 2.87 0.18 7.09
C ALA A 188 3.16 1.61 7.60
N LEU A 189 4.45 1.95 7.69
CA LEU A 189 4.99 3.27 8.08
C LEU A 189 5.04 4.24 6.90
N ALA A 190 4.67 5.51 7.07
CA ALA A 190 4.74 6.54 6.03
C ALA A 190 6.18 6.93 5.62
N ALA A 191 6.76 6.12 4.74
CA ALA A 191 8.11 6.28 4.21
C ALA A 191 8.25 7.42 3.19
N GLY A 192 7.16 7.95 2.61
CA GLY A 192 7.27 8.84 1.45
C GLY A 192 7.80 8.12 0.22
N TYR A 193 8.49 8.85 -0.67
CA TYR A 193 9.12 8.31 -1.88
C TYR A 193 10.33 9.13 -2.31
N VAL A 194 11.10 8.57 -3.25
CA VAL A 194 12.13 9.29 -4.00
C VAL A 194 11.60 9.63 -5.40
N GLY A 195 11.72 10.88 -5.81
CA GLY A 195 11.35 11.40 -7.12
C GLY A 195 12.33 12.50 -7.55
N ASP A 196 12.73 12.54 -8.82
CA ASP A 196 13.86 13.34 -9.31
C ASP A 196 15.15 13.18 -8.48
N ARG A 197 15.37 11.96 -7.93
CA ARG A 197 16.45 11.62 -6.99
C ARG A 197 16.44 12.42 -5.67
N LYS A 198 15.38 13.18 -5.41
CA LYS A 198 15.08 13.87 -4.15
C LYS A 198 14.02 13.10 -3.37
N TYR A 199 13.87 13.41 -2.09
CA TYR A 199 12.99 12.68 -1.18
C TYR A 199 11.82 13.55 -0.73
N HIS A 200 10.62 12.99 -0.73
CA HIS A 200 9.36 13.71 -0.61
C HIS A 200 8.37 12.97 0.32
N ASP A 201 7.42 13.73 0.88
CA ASP A 201 6.21 13.21 1.56
C ASP A 201 6.42 12.21 2.71
N LYS A 202 7.56 12.31 3.41
CA LYS A 202 7.82 11.64 4.69
C LYS A 202 6.69 11.89 5.67
N GLY A 203 6.18 10.82 6.31
CA GLY A 203 5.08 10.93 7.26
C GLY A 203 3.69 11.06 6.62
N ASN A 204 3.59 11.35 5.31
CA ASN A 204 2.32 11.61 4.63
C ASN A 204 1.88 10.45 3.74
N THR A 205 2.79 9.72 3.11
CA THR A 205 2.43 8.65 2.16
C THR A 205 3.33 7.43 2.30
N LEU A 206 2.88 6.30 1.77
CA LEU A 206 3.69 5.10 1.56
C LEU A 206 3.20 4.40 0.30
N SER A 207 4.14 4.06 -0.57
CA SER A 207 3.85 3.21 -1.73
C SER A 207 4.84 2.06 -1.83
N PHE A 208 4.33 0.91 -2.26
CA PHE A 208 5.12 -0.28 -2.57
C PHE A 208 5.02 -0.59 -4.07
N TRP A 209 6.12 -1.06 -4.66
CA TRP A 209 6.06 -1.67 -5.99
C TRP A 209 5.26 -2.97 -5.97
N ILE A 210 4.42 -3.16 -6.98
CA ILE A 210 3.75 -4.43 -7.30
C ILE A 210 4.48 -5.03 -8.51
N ALA A 211 4.64 -6.36 -8.56
CA ALA A 211 5.24 -7.07 -9.71
C ALA A 211 4.35 -7.10 -10.97
N LEU A 212 3.82 -5.94 -11.40
CA LEU A 212 2.96 -5.79 -12.57
C LEU A 212 3.33 -4.54 -13.38
N ASP A 213 3.85 -4.77 -14.58
CA ASP A 213 4.18 -3.74 -15.58
C ASP A 213 2.92 -3.31 -16.35
N ASN A 214 2.68 -2.00 -16.49
CA ASN A 214 1.53 -1.45 -17.21
C ASN A 214 1.93 -1.10 -18.66
N ASP A 215 3.00 -0.34 -18.84
CA ASP A 215 3.50 0.15 -20.12
C ASP A 215 5.00 0.51 -20.04
N GLN A 216 5.61 0.95 -21.13
CA GLN A 216 7.04 1.30 -21.16
C GLN A 216 7.48 2.41 -20.19
N TYR A 217 6.53 3.19 -19.63
CA TYR A 217 6.79 4.29 -18.70
C TYR A 217 6.21 4.05 -17.29
N SER A 218 5.13 3.29 -17.12
CA SER A 218 4.46 3.09 -15.82
C SER A 218 4.26 1.63 -15.40
N ALA A 219 4.21 1.39 -14.09
CA ALA A 219 3.93 0.10 -13.46
C ALA A 219 3.02 0.26 -12.24
N LYS A 220 2.50 -0.85 -11.70
CA LYS A 220 1.56 -0.82 -10.59
C LYS A 220 2.22 -0.65 -9.22
N VAL A 221 1.50 0.03 -8.35
CA VAL A 221 1.88 0.31 -6.96
C VAL A 221 0.68 0.15 -6.03
N ALA A 222 0.93 -0.31 -4.81
CA ALA A 222 -0.03 -0.25 -3.71
C ALA A 222 0.23 1.02 -2.92
N VAL A 223 -0.77 1.90 -2.78
CA VAL A 223 -0.65 3.25 -2.23
C VAL A 223 -1.48 3.41 -0.95
N PHE A 224 -0.80 3.75 0.13
CA PHE A 224 -1.37 4.20 1.40
C PHE A 224 -1.26 5.73 1.42
N ASN A 225 -2.40 6.41 1.33
CA ASN A 225 -2.47 7.85 1.04
C ASN A 225 -2.97 8.68 2.25
N TYR A 226 -2.80 10.00 2.14
CA TYR A 226 -3.29 11.01 3.08
C TYR A 226 -4.49 11.82 2.56
N SER A 227 -5.22 11.32 1.54
CA SER A 227 -6.46 11.99 1.13
C SER A 227 -7.54 11.77 2.18
N GLN A 228 -8.19 12.84 2.66
CA GLN A 228 -9.28 12.75 3.64
C GLN A 228 -10.40 11.78 3.19
N THR A 229 -10.62 11.64 1.88
CA THR A 229 -11.64 10.76 1.28
C THR A 229 -11.17 9.33 1.00
N LYS A 230 -9.87 9.04 1.14
CA LYS A 230 -9.26 7.72 0.81
C LYS A 230 -8.21 7.24 1.81
N LYS A 231 -8.11 7.89 2.97
CA LYS A 231 -7.14 7.61 4.05
C LYS A 231 -7.26 6.20 4.67
N ASP A 232 -8.41 5.54 4.52
CA ASP A 232 -8.68 4.22 5.10
C ASP A 232 -8.58 3.09 4.07
N GLU A 233 -8.36 3.41 2.79
CA GLU A 233 -8.23 2.44 1.68
C GLU A 233 -6.76 2.22 1.30
N VAL A 234 -6.46 1.06 0.70
CA VAL A 234 -5.22 0.84 -0.07
C VAL A 234 -5.57 0.89 -1.54
N LEU A 235 -4.92 1.78 -2.30
CA LEU A 235 -5.25 2.01 -3.70
C LEU A 235 -4.21 1.38 -4.63
N ILE A 236 -4.66 0.54 -5.57
CA ILE A 236 -3.82 0.01 -6.64
C ILE A 236 -3.79 1.03 -7.78
N GLN A 237 -2.63 1.64 -8.02
CA GLN A 237 -2.46 2.75 -8.97
C GLN A 237 -1.32 2.50 -9.96
N SER A 238 -1.22 3.29 -11.03
CA SER A 238 -0.05 3.31 -11.93
C SER A 238 0.90 4.43 -11.54
N GLN A 239 2.20 4.15 -11.50
CA GLN A 239 3.26 5.11 -11.14
C GLN A 239 4.43 5.04 -12.14
N THR A 240 5.15 6.16 -12.31
CA THR A 240 6.30 6.24 -13.23
C THR A 240 7.45 5.30 -12.83
N LYS A 241 8.03 4.62 -13.81
CA LYS A 241 9.21 3.74 -13.69
C LYS A 241 10.55 4.46 -13.90
N ASP A 242 10.57 5.80 -13.99
CA ASP A 242 11.81 6.53 -14.30
C ASP A 242 12.95 6.23 -13.30
N SER A 243 14.20 6.29 -13.78
CA SER A 243 15.40 6.02 -13.00
C SER A 243 15.66 6.97 -11.81
N GLY A 244 15.03 8.15 -11.81
CA GLY A 244 14.99 9.10 -10.70
C GLY A 244 13.85 8.88 -9.70
N PHE A 245 12.93 7.93 -9.98
CA PHE A 245 11.81 7.59 -9.10
C PHE A 245 12.05 6.23 -8.40
N ALA A 246 11.77 6.16 -7.09
CA ALA A 246 11.98 4.95 -6.30
C ALA A 246 11.06 4.87 -5.08
N LEU A 247 10.61 3.64 -4.78
CA LEU A 247 9.67 3.30 -3.73
C LEU A 247 10.20 2.20 -2.82
N THR A 248 9.61 2.08 -1.63
CA THR A 248 9.90 0.96 -0.75
C THR A 248 9.46 -0.38 -1.36
N VAL A 249 10.12 -1.47 -0.96
CA VAL A 249 9.72 -2.84 -1.29
C VAL A 249 9.38 -3.57 0.00
N ARG A 250 8.34 -4.39 -0.05
CA ARG A 250 7.89 -5.26 1.04
C ARG A 250 7.61 -6.62 0.42
N CYS A 251 8.41 -7.61 0.78
CA CYS A 251 8.34 -8.92 0.18
C CYS A 251 7.24 -9.76 0.83
N ILE A 252 6.74 -10.71 0.06
CA ILE A 252 5.90 -11.82 0.49
C ILE A 252 6.66 -13.13 0.25
N LYS A 253 6.36 -14.16 1.03
CA LYS A 253 7.02 -15.47 0.96
C LYS A 253 6.52 -16.29 -0.24
N ASP A 254 7.40 -17.13 -0.79
CA ASP A 254 7.10 -18.12 -1.83
C ASP A 254 6.20 -19.27 -1.32
#